data_AF-A0A8B9CTM7-F1
#
_entry.id   AF-A0A8B9CTM7-F1
#
_cell.length_a   1.000
_cell.length_b   1.000
_cell.length_c   1.000
_cell.angle_alpha   90.00
_cell.angle_beta   90.00
_cell.angle_gamma   90.00
#
_symmetry.space_group_name_H-M   'P 1'
#
loop_
_entity.id
_entity.type
_entity.pdbx_description
1 polymer ?
#
loop_
_entity_poly.entity_id
_entity_poly.type
_entity_poly.pdbx_seq_one_letter_code
_entity_poly.pdbx_strand_id
1 'polypeptide(L)'
;AELARLKHEKLKDEKMRQQVRENSLELRELEKKLKSAYMNKERAAQIAEKEAIQYEKMKRDAEIAQKMKEEYERVAKEESSAELRRNKEKIMYQQELEKQLEEQDRKRQDAYKEFLKEKLMIDEIVRKIYEEDQMLFEKMRATQMHIDEFKKEQAIWRQRKQEEMEEENKKIMEFASRQQQREEERMAKVRDMEEKKHRLQAMIAQNLQREQRKREELEQIRQELYLEEQAETERKKEMAEIEKKIRQRLDLKQTYEEQFALKKIARQAMQEEEEAFRQQMLAKFAEDDRIEQMNAQKRRTKQLEHKRAVEKLIEDRRRQFIADKVREMFSFAVGLSQNILIREYFLYPVTKELQRNDDIKLLGEEFRLAFQKRRENAFSEEG
;
A
#
# COMPACT_ATOMS: atom_id res chain seq x y z
N ALA A 1 153.33 116.86 153.68
CA ALA A 1 152.36 116.57 154.76
C ALA A 1 150.92 116.94 154.38
N GLU A 2 150.64 118.22 154.04
CA GLU A 2 149.27 118.76 153.94
C GLU A 2 148.36 118.09 152.91
N LEU A 3 148.89 117.71 151.74
CA LEU A 3 148.09 117.05 150.69
C LEU A 3 147.46 115.72 151.16
N ALA A 4 148.08 115.04 152.13
CA ALA A 4 147.50 113.87 152.78
C ALA A 4 146.38 114.24 153.76
N ARG A 5 146.53 115.35 154.51
CA ARG A 5 145.46 115.90 155.38
C ARG A 5 144.23 116.28 154.56
N LEU A 6 144.40 117.06 153.48
CA LEU A 6 143.30 117.48 152.60
C LEU A 6 142.55 116.29 151.96
N LYS A 7 143.24 115.22 151.58
CA LYS A 7 142.59 113.98 151.12
C LYS A 7 141.84 113.27 152.25
N HIS A 8 142.45 113.16 153.43
CA HIS A 8 141.83 112.52 154.58
C HIS A 8 140.61 113.31 155.10
N GLU A 9 140.64 114.63 154.97
CA GLU A 9 139.55 115.55 155.31
C GLU A 9 138.40 115.43 154.31
N LYS A 10 138.66 115.45 153.00
CA LYS A 10 137.64 115.13 151.97
C LYS A 10 137.00 113.76 152.16
N LEU A 11 137.80 112.74 152.50
CA LEU A 11 137.29 111.38 152.72
C LEU A 11 136.51 111.27 154.04
N LYS A 12 136.93 111.99 155.09
CA LYS A 12 136.14 112.17 156.34
C LYS A 12 134.81 112.86 156.05
N ASP A 13 134.80 113.88 155.21
CA ASP A 13 133.62 114.62 154.77
C ASP A 13 132.67 113.76 153.89
N GLU A 14 133.22 112.94 153.00
CA GLU A 14 132.45 111.98 152.21
C GLU A 14 131.86 110.88 153.10
N LYS A 15 132.61 110.39 154.10
CA LYS A 15 132.11 109.45 155.10
C LYS A 15 131.09 110.08 156.03
N MET A 16 131.24 111.35 156.40
CA MET A 16 130.23 112.11 157.13
C MET A 16 128.95 112.28 156.30
N ARG A 17 129.07 112.67 155.02
CA ARG A 17 127.92 112.73 154.09
C ARG A 17 127.26 111.38 153.85
N GLN A 18 128.05 110.29 153.80
CA GLN A 18 127.54 108.92 153.72
C GLN A 18 126.77 108.56 155.01
N GLN A 19 127.38 108.74 156.18
CA GLN A 19 126.77 108.47 157.48
C GLN A 19 125.51 109.32 157.72
N VAL A 20 125.47 110.56 157.25
CA VAL A 20 124.27 111.41 157.28
C VAL A 20 123.19 110.92 156.31
N ARG A 21 123.53 110.49 155.09
CA ARG A 21 122.56 109.88 154.15
C ARG A 21 122.01 108.55 154.66
N GLU A 22 122.85 107.75 155.30
CA GLU A 22 122.48 106.43 155.82
C GLU A 22 121.64 106.56 157.10
N ASN A 23 121.97 107.47 158.02
CA ASN A 23 121.26 107.64 159.29
C ASN A 23 120.06 108.62 159.22
N SER A 24 120.02 109.57 158.29
CA SER A 24 118.87 110.45 158.12
C SER A 24 117.69 109.72 157.49
N LEU A 25 116.59 109.63 158.25
CA LEU A 25 115.33 109.06 157.77
C LEU A 25 114.75 109.89 156.61
N GLU A 26 114.87 111.22 156.67
CA GLU A 26 114.37 112.15 155.65
C GLU A 26 115.04 111.93 154.29
N LEU A 27 116.38 111.81 154.27
CA LEU A 27 117.12 111.56 153.04
C LEU A 27 116.78 110.18 152.45
N ARG A 28 116.63 109.17 153.31
CA ARG A 28 116.21 107.82 152.90
C ARG A 28 114.77 107.79 152.37
N GLU A 29 113.88 108.61 152.91
CA GLU A 29 112.53 108.80 152.38
C GLU A 29 112.51 109.54 151.05
N LEU A 30 113.29 110.62 150.91
CA LEU A 30 113.41 111.37 149.67
C LEU A 30 113.98 110.49 148.56
N GLU A 31 114.96 109.63 148.85
CA GLU A 31 115.49 108.65 147.90
C GLU A 31 114.42 107.62 147.47
N LYS A 32 113.62 107.10 148.41
CA LYS A 32 112.47 106.22 148.10
C LYS A 32 111.42 106.92 147.24
N LYS A 33 111.06 108.16 147.57
CA LYS A 33 110.11 109.00 146.84
C LYS A 33 110.63 109.25 145.41
N LEU A 34 111.90 109.62 145.26
CA LEU A 34 112.57 109.82 143.97
C LEU A 34 112.61 108.53 143.14
N LYS A 35 113.01 107.39 143.72
CA LYS A 35 112.97 106.07 143.04
C LYS A 35 111.56 105.72 142.57
N SER A 36 110.53 105.96 143.40
CA SER A 36 109.14 105.73 142.99
C SER A 36 108.69 106.66 141.86
N ALA A 37 109.18 107.89 141.81
CA ALA A 37 108.90 108.83 140.71
C ALA A 37 109.54 108.38 139.39
N TYR A 38 110.77 107.85 139.40
CA TYR A 38 111.39 107.23 138.22
C TYR A 38 110.61 106.00 137.74
N MET A 39 110.27 105.06 138.64
CA MET A 39 109.44 103.90 138.30
C MET A 39 108.07 104.30 137.72
N ASN A 40 107.43 105.35 138.27
CA ASN A 40 106.16 105.87 137.75
C ASN A 40 106.33 106.55 136.38
N LYS A 41 107.45 107.24 136.14
CA LYS A 41 107.78 107.83 134.83
C LYS A 41 107.99 106.75 133.76
N GLU A 42 108.74 105.69 134.09
CA GLU A 42 108.95 104.54 133.19
C GLU A 42 107.63 103.80 132.92
N ARG A 43 106.80 103.58 133.95
CA ARG A 43 105.47 103.00 133.80
C ARG A 43 104.55 103.85 132.93
N ALA A 44 104.58 105.18 133.07
CA ALA A 44 103.82 106.08 132.22
C ALA A 44 104.29 106.03 130.75
N ALA A 45 105.61 105.96 130.51
CA ALA A 45 106.16 105.78 129.17
C ALA A 45 105.73 104.44 128.54
N GLN A 46 105.80 103.34 129.30
CA GLN A 46 105.33 102.02 128.85
C GLN A 46 103.82 101.99 128.54
N ILE A 47 103.00 102.71 129.32
CA ILE A 47 101.56 102.84 129.05
C ILE A 47 101.34 103.59 127.72
N ALA A 48 101.97 104.75 127.55
CA ALA A 48 101.87 105.55 126.33
C ALA A 48 102.38 104.80 125.07
N GLU A 49 103.46 104.03 125.19
CA GLU A 49 103.97 103.15 124.12
C GLU A 49 102.92 102.08 123.75
N LYS A 50 102.30 101.45 124.76
CA LYS A 50 101.30 100.40 124.54
C LYS A 50 100.01 100.95 123.93
N GLU A 51 99.60 102.15 124.33
CA GLU A 51 98.47 102.89 123.76
C GLU A 51 98.75 103.30 122.31
N ALA A 52 99.96 103.78 122.00
CA ALA A 52 100.38 104.07 120.62
C ALA A 52 100.39 102.81 119.73
N ILE A 53 100.89 101.68 120.24
CA ILE A 53 100.87 100.39 119.53
C ILE A 53 99.43 99.91 119.29
N GLN A 54 98.53 100.09 120.27
CA GLN A 54 97.11 99.77 120.11
C GLN A 54 96.44 100.68 119.07
N TYR A 55 96.69 101.99 119.11
CA TYR A 55 96.16 102.95 118.15
C TYR A 55 96.61 102.65 116.71
N GLU A 56 97.91 102.43 116.50
CA GLU A 56 98.43 102.01 115.19
C GLU A 56 97.94 100.62 114.77
N LYS A 57 97.57 99.72 115.70
CA LYS A 57 96.87 98.48 115.34
C LYS A 57 95.43 98.75 114.90
N MET A 58 94.65 99.51 115.67
CA MET A 58 93.26 99.86 115.34
C MET A 58 93.15 100.57 113.99
N LYS A 59 94.09 101.46 113.69
CA LYS A 59 94.22 102.14 112.39
C LYS A 59 94.44 101.13 111.25
N ARG A 60 95.41 100.21 111.38
CA ARG A 60 95.66 99.16 110.38
C ARG A 60 94.47 98.20 110.21
N ASP A 61 93.86 97.78 111.33
CA ASP A 61 92.68 96.91 111.31
C ASP A 61 91.49 97.63 110.60
N ALA A 62 91.33 98.95 110.79
CA ALA A 62 90.34 99.77 110.09
C ALA A 62 90.66 99.96 108.59
N GLU A 63 91.92 100.22 108.22
CA GLU A 63 92.36 100.29 106.82
C GLU A 63 92.13 98.96 106.08
N ILE A 64 92.32 97.82 106.76
CA ILE A 64 92.01 96.49 106.24
C ILE A 64 90.49 96.32 106.09
N ALA A 65 89.70 96.68 107.12
CA ALA A 65 88.24 96.58 107.07
C ALA A 65 87.62 97.45 105.95
N GLN A 66 88.17 98.64 105.70
CA GLN A 66 87.76 99.50 104.59
C GLN A 66 88.05 98.82 103.25
N LYS A 67 89.29 98.34 103.02
CA LYS A 67 89.66 97.65 101.77
C LYS A 67 88.80 96.41 101.53
N MET A 68 88.56 95.60 102.54
CA MET A 68 87.65 94.45 102.44
C MET A 68 86.23 94.88 102.03
N LYS A 69 85.69 95.95 102.63
CA LYS A 69 84.37 96.50 102.27
C LYS A 69 84.34 97.01 100.83
N GLU A 70 85.39 97.70 100.37
CA GLU A 70 85.50 98.17 98.99
C GLU A 70 85.54 97.02 97.97
N GLU A 71 86.26 95.93 98.24
CA GLU A 71 86.25 94.75 97.36
C GLU A 71 84.90 94.01 97.40
N TYR A 72 84.28 93.81 98.58
CA TYR A 72 82.92 93.24 98.66
C TYR A 72 81.89 94.08 97.88
N GLU A 73 82.00 95.40 97.95
CA GLU A 73 81.14 96.29 97.16
C GLU A 73 81.41 96.19 95.65
N ARG A 74 82.64 95.91 95.20
CA ARG A 74 82.94 95.67 93.78
C ARG A 74 82.37 94.35 93.32
N VAL A 75 82.59 93.26 94.06
CA VAL A 75 82.04 91.93 93.75
C VAL A 75 80.52 91.98 93.67
N ALA A 76 79.83 92.57 94.65
CA ALA A 76 78.38 92.70 94.63
C ALA A 76 77.84 93.53 93.45
N LYS A 77 78.57 94.57 93.02
CA LYS A 77 78.23 95.36 91.82
C LYS A 77 78.45 94.55 90.54
N GLU A 78 79.51 93.74 90.47
CA GLU A 78 79.78 92.87 89.33
C GLU A 78 78.76 91.73 89.22
N GLU A 79 78.46 91.03 90.32
CA GLU A 79 77.43 89.99 90.41
C GLU A 79 76.05 90.52 90.00
N SER A 80 75.63 91.67 90.55
CA SER A 80 74.38 92.33 90.17
C SER A 80 74.35 92.73 88.68
N SER A 81 75.49 93.17 88.12
CA SER A 81 75.59 93.47 86.68
C SER A 81 75.51 92.22 85.81
N ALA A 82 76.07 91.08 86.27
CA ALA A 82 76.03 89.80 85.58
C ALA A 82 74.64 89.16 85.65
N GLU A 83 73.95 89.28 86.78
CA GLU A 83 72.55 88.89 86.91
C GLU A 83 71.63 89.76 86.02
N LEU A 84 71.87 91.07 85.94
CA LEU A 84 71.14 91.95 85.03
C LEU A 84 71.35 91.59 83.55
N ARG A 85 72.56 91.14 83.16
CA ARG A 85 72.82 90.58 81.81
C ARG A 85 72.02 89.29 81.58
N ARG A 86 72.15 88.31 82.47
CA ARG A 86 71.39 87.04 82.42
C ARG A 86 69.87 87.25 82.37
N ASN A 87 69.36 88.23 83.10
CA ASN A 87 67.92 88.53 83.11
C ASN A 87 67.47 89.25 81.83
N LYS A 88 68.31 90.11 81.23
CA LYS A 88 68.06 90.65 79.89
C LYS A 88 68.08 89.54 78.82
N GLU A 89 69.05 88.63 78.87
CA GLU A 89 69.15 87.47 77.98
C GLU A 89 67.89 86.59 78.05
N LYS A 90 67.39 86.27 79.27
CA LYS A 90 66.12 85.57 79.47
C LYS A 90 64.93 86.31 78.85
N ILE A 91 64.83 87.63 79.05
CA ILE A 91 63.73 88.45 78.50
C ILE A 91 63.76 88.46 76.96
N MET A 92 64.94 88.61 76.36
CA MET A 92 65.09 88.54 74.89
C MET A 92 64.68 87.17 74.35
N TYR A 93 65.09 86.09 75.02
CA TYR A 93 64.72 84.72 74.66
C TYR A 93 63.20 84.46 74.81
N GLN A 94 62.58 84.99 75.87
CA GLN A 94 61.13 84.94 76.07
C GLN A 94 60.39 85.67 74.93
N GLN A 95 60.82 86.89 74.58
CA GLN A 95 60.24 87.65 73.46
C GLN A 95 60.42 86.97 72.09
N GLU A 96 61.47 86.15 71.92
CA GLU A 96 61.68 85.38 70.69
C GLU A 96 60.78 84.13 70.65
N LEU A 97 60.58 83.45 71.77
CA LEU A 97 59.58 82.38 71.90
C LEU A 97 58.15 82.89 71.69
N GLU A 98 57.80 84.05 72.25
CA GLU A 98 56.49 84.70 72.06
C GLU A 98 56.23 84.98 70.56
N LYS A 99 57.22 85.52 69.85
CA LYS A 99 57.13 85.73 68.38
C LYS A 99 56.98 84.43 67.60
N GLN A 100 57.67 83.35 67.99
CA GLN A 100 57.53 82.04 67.36
C GLN A 100 56.12 81.46 67.57
N LEU A 101 55.52 81.66 68.75
CA LEU A 101 54.14 81.27 69.02
C LEU A 101 53.14 82.11 68.21
N GLU A 102 53.30 83.45 68.18
CA GLU A 102 52.50 84.33 67.31
C GLU A 102 52.58 83.91 65.83
N GLU A 103 53.76 83.59 65.33
CA GLU A 103 53.94 83.20 63.93
C GLU A 103 53.28 81.82 63.63
N GLN A 104 53.34 80.87 64.58
CA GLN A 104 52.60 79.61 64.47
C GLN A 104 51.09 79.84 64.49
N ASP A 105 50.56 80.68 65.38
CA ASP A 105 49.12 80.96 65.45
C ASP A 105 48.61 81.76 64.26
N ARG A 106 49.41 82.67 63.68
CA ARG A 106 49.10 83.30 62.38
C ARG A 106 49.01 82.25 61.28
N LYS A 107 50.01 81.36 61.16
CA LYS A 107 50.00 80.25 60.18
C LYS A 107 48.79 79.32 60.36
N ARG A 108 48.39 79.00 61.59
CA ARG A 108 47.16 78.25 61.89
C ARG A 108 45.91 79.00 61.43
N GLN A 109 45.81 80.30 61.72
CA GLN A 109 44.68 81.13 61.30
C GLN A 109 44.59 81.26 59.77
N ASP A 110 45.72 81.41 59.07
CA ASP A 110 45.74 81.56 57.61
C ASP A 110 45.41 80.23 56.91
N ALA A 111 45.98 79.12 57.36
CA ALA A 111 45.60 77.78 56.89
C ALA A 111 44.10 77.48 57.16
N TYR A 112 43.54 77.95 58.27
CA TYR A 112 42.11 77.82 58.55
C TYR A 112 41.24 78.70 57.63
N LYS A 113 41.69 79.91 57.28
CA LYS A 113 41.03 80.76 56.25
C LYS A 113 41.07 80.11 54.87
N GLU A 114 42.17 79.43 54.53
CA GLU A 114 42.30 78.69 53.27
C GLU A 114 41.38 77.48 53.24
N PHE A 115 41.39 76.65 54.29
CA PHE A 115 40.44 75.53 54.45
C PHE A 115 38.97 75.98 54.34
N LEU A 116 38.59 77.14 54.91
CA LEU A 116 37.24 77.67 54.77
C LEU A 116 36.91 78.11 53.33
N LYS A 117 37.86 78.68 52.58
CA LYS A 117 37.68 79.00 51.15
C LYS A 117 37.54 77.73 50.32
N GLU A 118 38.41 76.75 50.53
CA GLU A 118 38.37 75.44 49.86
C GLU A 118 37.04 74.74 50.13
N LYS A 119 36.59 74.72 51.40
CA LYS A 119 35.29 74.15 51.75
C LYS A 119 34.14 74.83 51.00
N LEU A 120 34.08 76.17 50.99
CA LEU A 120 33.03 76.90 50.26
C LEU A 120 33.08 76.62 48.75
N MET A 121 34.28 76.49 48.16
CA MET A 121 34.45 76.11 46.76
C MET A 121 34.00 74.67 46.48
N ILE A 122 34.25 73.73 47.39
CA ILE A 122 33.77 72.34 47.32
C ILE A 122 32.24 72.30 47.47
N ASP A 123 31.68 73.01 48.45
CA ASP A 123 30.23 73.11 48.66
C ASP A 123 29.53 73.70 47.40
N GLU A 124 30.15 74.68 46.72
CA GLU A 124 29.67 75.18 45.42
C GLU A 124 29.77 74.16 44.27
N ILE A 125 30.87 73.39 44.19
CA ILE A 125 31.04 72.35 43.17
C ILE A 125 30.01 71.24 43.37
N VAL A 126 29.81 70.79 44.61
CA VAL A 126 28.79 69.81 44.98
C VAL A 126 27.39 70.31 44.65
N ARG A 127 27.09 71.60 44.91
CA ARG A 127 25.80 72.19 44.52
C ARG A 127 25.59 72.18 43.01
N LYS A 128 26.61 72.55 42.22
CA LYS A 128 26.57 72.49 40.74
C LYS A 128 26.35 71.07 40.22
N ILE A 129 26.99 70.07 40.81
CA ILE A 129 26.77 68.65 40.46
C ILE A 129 25.31 68.25 40.72
N TYR A 130 24.72 68.60 41.87
CA TYR A 130 23.31 68.33 42.13
C TYR A 130 22.35 69.09 41.20
N GLU A 131 22.68 70.34 40.82
CA GLU A 131 21.93 71.13 39.83
C GLU A 131 21.99 70.45 38.44
N GLU A 132 23.17 70.01 37.99
CA GLU A 132 23.37 69.30 36.72
C GLU A 132 22.69 67.93 36.68
N ASP A 133 22.82 67.13 37.74
CA ASP A 133 22.16 65.83 37.88
C ASP A 133 20.62 65.96 37.84
N GLN A 134 20.05 66.97 38.53
CA GLN A 134 18.61 67.23 38.44
C GLN A 134 18.17 67.54 37.01
N MET A 135 18.91 68.39 36.29
CA MET A 135 18.65 68.70 34.88
C MET A 135 18.81 67.47 33.97
N LEU A 136 19.67 66.50 34.31
CA LEU A 136 19.78 65.22 33.62
C LEU A 136 18.58 64.29 33.93
N PHE A 137 18.16 64.18 35.18
CA PHE A 137 16.98 63.41 35.58
C PHE A 137 15.67 63.97 35.01
N GLU A 138 15.56 65.27 34.78
CA GLU A 138 14.42 65.87 34.08
C GLU A 138 14.42 65.56 32.58
N LYS A 139 15.57 65.71 31.91
CA LYS A 139 15.73 65.29 30.50
C LYS A 139 15.43 63.80 30.31
N MET A 140 15.89 62.95 31.23
CA MET A 140 15.62 61.51 31.21
C MET A 140 14.13 61.19 31.43
N ARG A 141 13.43 61.95 32.29
CA ARG A 141 11.97 61.79 32.46
C ARG A 141 11.20 62.26 31.21
N ALA A 142 11.61 63.35 30.58
CA ALA A 142 11.01 63.82 29.33
C ALA A 142 11.20 62.81 28.18
N THR A 143 12.41 62.26 27.98
CA THR A 143 12.64 61.23 26.95
C THR A 143 11.89 59.93 27.26
N GLN A 144 11.82 59.51 28.54
CA GLN A 144 11.03 58.35 28.95
C GLN A 144 9.53 58.54 28.66
N MET A 145 8.97 59.73 28.92
CA MET A 145 7.58 60.04 28.58
C MET A 145 7.32 59.91 27.08
N HIS A 146 8.17 60.51 26.23
CA HIS A 146 8.04 60.38 24.77
C HIS A 146 8.22 58.95 24.26
N ILE A 147 9.10 58.16 24.88
CA ILE A 147 9.25 56.73 24.58
C ILE A 147 7.97 55.96 24.91
N ASP A 148 7.31 56.26 26.04
CA ASP A 148 6.08 55.57 26.46
C ASP A 148 4.82 56.09 25.75
N GLU A 149 4.82 57.33 25.26
CA GLU A 149 3.85 57.86 24.31
C GLU A 149 3.96 57.12 22.97
N PHE A 150 5.16 57.05 22.39
CA PHE A 150 5.42 56.33 21.13
C PHE A 150 5.08 54.83 21.22
N LYS A 151 5.34 54.17 22.36
CA LYS A 151 4.90 52.78 22.60
C LYS A 151 3.37 52.62 22.57
N LYS A 152 2.62 53.58 23.13
CA LYS A 152 1.14 53.56 23.09
C LYS A 152 0.64 53.74 21.66
N GLU A 153 1.21 54.69 20.92
CA GLU A 153 0.89 54.90 19.50
C GLU A 153 1.20 53.65 18.66
N GLN A 154 2.37 53.01 18.85
CA GLN A 154 2.69 51.74 18.21
C GLN A 154 1.77 50.58 18.64
N ALA A 155 1.22 50.58 19.85
CA ALA A 155 0.24 49.58 20.28
C ALA A 155 -1.10 49.79 19.56
N ILE A 156 -1.60 51.03 19.53
CA ILE A 156 -2.84 51.42 18.82
C ILE A 156 -2.72 51.16 17.32
N TRP A 157 -1.58 51.47 16.71
CA TRP A 157 -1.32 51.18 15.29
C TRP A 157 -1.30 49.68 14.99
N ARG A 158 -0.68 48.87 15.86
CA ARG A 158 -0.70 47.39 15.72
C ARG A 158 -2.11 46.83 15.88
N GLN A 159 -2.90 47.33 16.83
CA GLN A 159 -4.30 46.93 17.01
C GLN A 159 -5.14 47.24 15.77
N ARG A 160 -5.08 48.47 15.26
CA ARG A 160 -5.76 48.85 14.00
C ARG A 160 -5.33 48.00 12.82
N LYS A 161 -4.03 47.68 12.70
CA LYS A 161 -3.54 46.77 11.65
C LYS A 161 -4.01 45.33 11.83
N GLN A 162 -4.21 44.86 13.07
CA GLN A 162 -4.82 43.55 13.33
C GLN A 162 -6.32 43.57 12.99
N GLU A 163 -7.05 44.64 13.33
CA GLU A 163 -8.48 44.83 12.98
C GLU A 163 -8.68 44.85 11.45
N GLU A 164 -7.88 45.63 10.72
CA GLU A 164 -7.87 45.67 9.25
C GLU A 164 -7.59 44.28 8.64
N MET A 165 -6.53 43.60 9.10
CA MET A 165 -6.19 42.24 8.64
C MET A 165 -7.27 41.22 8.99
N GLU A 166 -7.94 41.34 10.13
CA GLU A 166 -9.07 40.49 10.49
C GLU A 166 -10.28 40.71 9.59
N GLU A 167 -10.58 41.95 9.21
CA GLU A 167 -11.63 42.23 8.23
C GLU A 167 -11.30 41.66 6.84
N GLU A 168 -10.06 41.80 6.37
CA GLU A 168 -9.62 41.19 5.11
C GLU A 168 -9.70 39.65 5.18
N ASN A 169 -9.25 39.05 6.28
CA ASN A 169 -9.38 37.61 6.51
C ASN A 169 -10.85 37.15 6.55
N LYS A 170 -11.76 37.93 7.16
CA LYS A 170 -13.21 37.65 7.13
C LYS A 170 -13.76 37.67 5.69
N LYS A 171 -13.38 38.67 4.89
CA LYS A 171 -13.74 38.79 3.45
C LYS A 171 -13.17 37.62 2.62
N ILE A 172 -11.95 37.17 2.91
CA ILE A 172 -11.31 36.00 2.28
C ILE A 172 -12.04 34.70 2.66
N MET A 173 -12.40 34.51 3.94
CA MET A 173 -13.15 33.34 4.41
C MET A 173 -14.56 33.25 3.80
N GLU A 174 -15.28 34.38 3.70
CA GLU A 174 -16.55 34.43 2.97
C GLU A 174 -16.39 34.06 1.48
N PHE A 175 -15.34 34.56 0.83
CA PHE A 175 -15.06 34.23 -0.56
C PHE A 175 -14.71 32.75 -0.74
N ALA A 176 -13.88 32.19 0.13
CA ALA A 176 -13.51 30.77 0.14
C ALA A 176 -14.73 29.86 0.35
N SER A 177 -15.59 30.17 1.32
CA SER A 177 -16.85 29.45 1.54
C SER A 177 -17.77 29.50 0.31
N ARG A 178 -17.90 30.68 -0.34
CA ARG A 178 -18.65 30.83 -1.60
C ARG A 178 -18.02 30.09 -2.78
N GLN A 179 -16.71 29.83 -2.79
CA GLN A 179 -16.09 28.94 -3.78
C GLN A 179 -16.39 27.47 -3.48
N GLN A 180 -16.22 27.03 -2.22
CA GLN A 180 -16.52 25.67 -1.79
C GLN A 180 -17.97 25.28 -2.12
N GLN A 181 -18.94 26.15 -1.84
CA GLN A 181 -20.35 25.92 -2.21
C GLN A 181 -20.55 25.74 -3.73
N ARG A 182 -19.84 26.50 -4.57
CA ARG A 182 -19.90 26.34 -6.04
C ARG A 182 -19.22 25.05 -6.52
N GLU A 183 -18.16 24.63 -5.86
CA GLU A 183 -17.50 23.35 -6.15
C GLU A 183 -18.35 22.17 -5.69
N GLU A 184 -18.98 22.24 -4.52
CA GLU A 184 -19.95 21.27 -4.02
C GLU A 184 -21.17 21.15 -4.95
N GLU A 185 -21.76 22.27 -5.38
CA GLU A 185 -22.82 22.28 -6.39
C GLU A 185 -22.37 21.63 -7.71
N ARG A 186 -21.15 21.90 -8.15
CA ARG A 186 -20.59 21.32 -9.39
C ARG A 186 -20.38 19.82 -9.22
N MET A 187 -19.84 19.38 -8.08
CA MET A 187 -19.62 17.96 -7.78
C MET A 187 -20.94 17.21 -7.58
N ALA A 188 -21.97 17.83 -7.02
CA ALA A 188 -23.33 17.28 -6.98
C ALA A 188 -23.88 17.09 -8.40
N LYS A 189 -23.78 18.10 -9.28
CA LYS A 189 -24.18 18.00 -10.69
C LYS A 189 -23.39 16.95 -11.47
N VAL A 190 -22.13 16.70 -11.12
CA VAL A 190 -21.33 15.58 -11.67
C VAL A 190 -21.86 14.23 -11.17
N ARG A 191 -22.05 14.06 -9.84
CA ARG A 191 -22.61 12.83 -9.25
C ARG A 191 -23.99 12.48 -9.82
N ASP A 192 -24.87 13.46 -9.99
CA ASP A 192 -26.17 13.30 -10.64
C ASP A 192 -26.06 12.71 -12.06
N MET A 193 -25.03 13.10 -12.81
CA MET A 193 -24.80 12.65 -14.18
C MET A 193 -24.09 11.30 -14.22
N GLU A 194 -23.22 11.02 -13.25
CA GLU A 194 -22.62 9.69 -13.02
C GLU A 194 -23.68 8.67 -12.60
N GLU A 195 -24.61 9.02 -11.71
CA GLU A 195 -25.77 8.19 -11.38
C GLU A 195 -26.65 7.92 -12.61
N LYS A 196 -26.98 8.95 -13.41
CA LYS A 196 -27.74 8.77 -14.66
C LYS A 196 -27.01 7.84 -15.64
N LYS A 197 -25.69 7.97 -15.75
CA LYS A 197 -24.82 7.08 -16.54
C LYS A 197 -24.82 5.65 -16.01
N HIS A 198 -24.73 5.44 -14.70
CA HIS A 198 -24.79 4.11 -14.08
C HIS A 198 -26.17 3.46 -14.23
N ARG A 199 -27.27 4.23 -14.11
CA ARG A 199 -28.63 3.75 -14.39
C ARG A 199 -28.77 3.30 -15.86
N LEU A 200 -28.23 4.07 -16.80
CA LEU A 200 -28.14 3.69 -18.22
C LEU A 200 -27.28 2.44 -18.45
N GLN A 201 -26.09 2.34 -17.84
CA GLN A 201 -25.23 1.16 -17.92
C GLN A 201 -25.91 -0.09 -17.37
N ALA A 202 -26.66 0.02 -16.26
CA ALA A 202 -27.42 -1.09 -15.68
C ALA A 202 -28.56 -1.55 -16.62
N MET A 203 -29.28 -0.63 -17.27
CA MET A 203 -30.28 -0.96 -18.29
C MET A 203 -29.65 -1.66 -19.51
N ILE A 204 -28.50 -1.17 -19.99
CA ILE A 204 -27.76 -1.79 -21.09
C ILE A 204 -27.28 -3.20 -20.71
N ALA A 205 -26.75 -3.40 -19.50
CA ALA A 205 -26.33 -4.70 -19.01
C ALA A 205 -27.51 -5.68 -18.87
N GLN A 206 -28.66 -5.23 -18.35
CA GLN A 206 -29.87 -6.06 -18.27
C GLN A 206 -30.38 -6.44 -19.66
N ASN A 207 -30.35 -5.53 -20.63
CA ASN A 207 -30.77 -5.82 -22.00
C ASN A 207 -29.76 -6.74 -22.72
N LEU A 208 -28.45 -6.56 -22.52
CA LEU A 208 -27.45 -7.49 -23.03
C LEU A 208 -27.64 -8.90 -22.45
N GLN A 209 -27.92 -9.03 -21.14
CA GLN A 209 -28.23 -10.33 -20.53
C GLN A 209 -29.51 -10.96 -21.10
N ARG A 210 -30.55 -10.17 -21.41
CA ARG A 210 -31.76 -10.66 -22.10
C ARG A 210 -31.44 -11.16 -23.51
N GLU A 211 -30.63 -10.43 -24.28
CA GLU A 211 -30.23 -10.86 -25.63
C GLU A 211 -29.27 -12.06 -25.62
N GLN A 212 -28.44 -12.21 -24.58
CA GLN A 212 -27.63 -13.42 -24.36
C GLN A 212 -28.53 -14.63 -24.08
N ARG A 213 -29.49 -14.53 -23.15
CA ARG A 213 -30.45 -15.61 -22.87
C ARG A 213 -31.24 -16.01 -24.12
N LYS A 214 -31.74 -15.06 -24.91
CA LYS A 214 -32.40 -15.35 -26.20
C LYS A 214 -31.49 -16.11 -27.17
N ARG A 215 -30.19 -15.83 -27.20
CA ARG A 215 -29.23 -16.56 -28.03
C ARG A 215 -28.99 -17.96 -27.50
N GLU A 216 -28.82 -18.12 -26.19
CA GLU A 216 -28.70 -19.41 -25.50
C GLU A 216 -29.96 -20.28 -25.75
N GLU A 217 -31.16 -19.70 -25.63
CA GLU A 217 -32.46 -20.32 -25.94
C GLU A 217 -32.54 -20.73 -27.44
N LEU A 218 -32.13 -19.87 -28.37
CA LEU A 218 -32.12 -20.19 -29.81
C LEU A 218 -31.06 -21.22 -30.19
N GLU A 219 -29.91 -21.24 -29.51
CA GLU A 219 -28.86 -22.25 -29.70
C GLU A 219 -29.27 -23.61 -29.12
N GLN A 220 -29.99 -23.63 -27.99
CA GLN A 220 -30.64 -24.83 -27.44
C GLN A 220 -31.69 -25.37 -28.42
N ILE A 221 -32.62 -24.55 -28.90
CA ILE A 221 -33.64 -24.96 -29.89
C ILE A 221 -32.99 -25.47 -31.19
N ARG A 222 -31.85 -24.89 -31.62
CA ARG A 222 -31.08 -25.40 -32.76
C ARG A 222 -30.43 -26.77 -32.47
N GLN A 223 -29.93 -27.00 -31.26
CA GLN A 223 -29.37 -28.30 -30.85
C GLN A 223 -30.47 -29.37 -30.75
N GLU A 224 -31.62 -29.04 -30.17
CA GLU A 224 -32.81 -29.90 -30.13
C GLU A 224 -33.30 -30.26 -31.53
N LEU A 225 -33.43 -29.26 -32.43
CA LEU A 225 -33.82 -29.50 -33.82
C LEU A 225 -32.81 -30.40 -34.55
N TYR A 226 -31.50 -30.21 -34.34
CA TYR A 226 -30.47 -31.06 -34.95
C TYR A 226 -30.54 -32.51 -34.45
N LEU A 227 -30.84 -32.72 -33.16
CA LEU A 227 -31.02 -34.06 -32.58
C LEU A 227 -32.31 -34.74 -33.07
N GLU A 228 -33.42 -34.01 -33.19
CA GLU A 228 -34.67 -34.56 -33.74
C GLU A 228 -34.56 -34.79 -35.26
N GLU A 229 -33.82 -33.95 -36.01
CA GLU A 229 -33.46 -34.23 -37.40
C GLU A 229 -32.62 -35.51 -37.53
N GLN A 230 -31.61 -35.72 -36.66
CA GLN A 230 -30.86 -36.97 -36.60
C GLN A 230 -31.78 -38.16 -36.32
N ALA A 231 -32.60 -38.09 -35.28
CA ALA A 231 -33.57 -39.12 -34.92
C ALA A 231 -34.57 -39.41 -36.06
N GLU A 232 -35.03 -38.39 -36.78
CA GLU A 232 -35.86 -38.54 -37.96
C GLU A 232 -35.12 -39.17 -39.15
N THR A 233 -33.81 -38.94 -39.34
CA THR A 233 -33.04 -39.72 -40.32
C THR A 233 -32.89 -41.18 -39.88
N GLU A 234 -32.83 -41.46 -38.58
CA GLU A 234 -32.74 -42.83 -38.05
C GLU A 234 -34.06 -43.58 -38.18
N ARG A 235 -35.19 -43.00 -37.75
CA ARG A 235 -36.54 -43.51 -38.05
C ARG A 235 -36.74 -43.76 -39.54
N LYS A 236 -36.25 -42.87 -40.42
CA LYS A 236 -36.31 -43.06 -41.88
C LYS A 236 -35.40 -44.20 -42.38
N LYS A 237 -34.21 -44.42 -41.79
CA LYS A 237 -33.36 -45.59 -42.08
C LYS A 237 -34.04 -46.88 -41.63
N GLU A 238 -34.59 -46.92 -40.43
CA GLU A 238 -35.35 -48.06 -39.87
C GLU A 238 -36.56 -48.39 -40.74
N MET A 239 -37.36 -47.40 -41.11
CA MET A 239 -38.50 -47.58 -42.01
C MET A 239 -38.07 -48.06 -43.40
N ALA A 240 -36.96 -47.56 -43.96
CA ALA A 240 -36.41 -48.04 -45.22
C ALA A 240 -35.83 -49.46 -45.12
N GLU A 241 -35.32 -49.88 -43.95
CA GLU A 241 -34.94 -51.27 -43.69
C GLU A 241 -36.15 -52.20 -43.56
N ILE A 242 -37.20 -51.76 -42.84
CA ILE A 242 -38.47 -52.47 -42.74
C ILE A 242 -39.08 -52.61 -44.15
N GLU A 243 -39.06 -51.54 -44.96
CA GLU A 243 -39.53 -51.59 -46.33
C GLU A 243 -38.70 -52.55 -47.19
N LYS A 244 -37.36 -52.54 -47.09
CA LYS A 244 -36.50 -53.54 -47.77
C LYS A 244 -36.85 -54.97 -47.35
N LYS A 245 -37.07 -55.22 -46.05
CA LYS A 245 -37.47 -56.52 -45.50
C LYS A 245 -38.88 -56.94 -45.97
N ILE A 246 -39.78 -55.97 -46.22
CA ILE A 246 -41.11 -56.21 -46.81
C ILE A 246 -41.01 -56.47 -48.32
N ARG A 247 -40.27 -55.66 -49.07
CA ARG A 247 -40.02 -55.86 -50.51
C ARG A 247 -39.40 -57.24 -50.76
N GLN A 248 -38.33 -57.61 -50.05
CA GLN A 248 -37.73 -58.96 -50.13
C GLN A 248 -38.74 -60.09 -49.85
N ARG A 249 -39.68 -59.92 -48.92
CA ARG A 249 -40.77 -60.89 -48.67
C ARG A 249 -41.82 -60.93 -49.78
N LEU A 250 -42.11 -59.79 -50.41
CA LEU A 250 -42.99 -59.70 -51.57
C LEU A 250 -42.33 -60.28 -52.82
N ASP A 251 -41.06 -59.99 -53.08
CA ASP A 251 -40.27 -60.54 -54.18
C ASP A 251 -40.16 -62.07 -54.08
N LEU A 252 -39.93 -62.61 -52.87
CA LEU A 252 -39.95 -64.05 -52.60
C LEU A 252 -41.34 -64.68 -52.79
N LYS A 253 -42.42 -63.94 -52.52
CA LYS A 253 -43.80 -64.39 -52.76
C LYS A 253 -44.16 -64.34 -54.26
N GLN A 254 -43.79 -63.26 -54.95
CA GLN A 254 -44.02 -63.08 -56.38
C GLN A 254 -43.25 -64.11 -57.19
N THR A 255 -41.95 -64.32 -56.93
CA THR A 255 -41.17 -65.35 -57.61
C THR A 255 -41.69 -66.77 -57.35
N TYR A 256 -42.29 -67.04 -56.19
CA TYR A 256 -42.99 -68.31 -55.93
C TYR A 256 -44.30 -68.43 -56.72
N GLU A 257 -45.10 -67.36 -56.78
CA GLU A 257 -46.34 -67.29 -57.56
C GLU A 257 -46.08 -67.38 -59.08
N GLU A 258 -44.99 -66.77 -59.56
CA GLU A 258 -44.50 -66.86 -60.95
C GLU A 258 -44.00 -68.27 -61.28
N GLN A 259 -43.20 -68.90 -60.42
CA GLN A 259 -42.79 -70.30 -60.62
C GLN A 259 -44.00 -71.24 -60.65
N PHE A 260 -45.01 -71.00 -59.81
CA PHE A 260 -46.25 -71.76 -59.82
C PHE A 260 -47.07 -71.50 -61.11
N ALA A 261 -47.15 -70.25 -61.56
CA ALA A 261 -47.85 -69.87 -62.79
C ALA A 261 -47.17 -70.45 -64.04
N LEU A 262 -45.84 -70.36 -64.16
CA LEU A 262 -45.06 -70.97 -65.24
C LEU A 262 -45.24 -72.50 -65.25
N LYS A 263 -45.22 -73.15 -64.09
CA LYS A 263 -45.46 -74.60 -63.96
C LYS A 263 -46.90 -74.99 -64.30
N LYS A 264 -47.87 -74.09 -64.11
CA LYS A 264 -49.26 -74.28 -64.56
C LYS A 264 -49.39 -74.10 -66.08
N ILE A 265 -48.80 -73.05 -66.65
CA ILE A 265 -48.81 -72.76 -68.09
C ILE A 265 -48.13 -73.88 -68.87
N ALA A 266 -46.96 -74.36 -68.43
CA ALA A 266 -46.29 -75.50 -69.04
C ALA A 266 -47.14 -76.78 -69.05
N ARG A 267 -47.95 -76.99 -67.99
CA ARG A 267 -48.89 -78.12 -67.92
C ARG A 267 -50.10 -77.95 -68.85
N GLN A 268 -50.57 -76.72 -69.07
CA GLN A 268 -51.64 -76.43 -70.02
C GLN A 268 -51.15 -76.55 -71.46
N ALA A 269 -49.97 -76.02 -71.80
CA ALA A 269 -49.35 -76.17 -73.12
C ALA A 269 -49.15 -77.65 -73.49
N MET A 270 -48.72 -78.50 -72.55
CA MET A 270 -48.61 -79.95 -72.77
C MET A 270 -49.98 -80.61 -73.10
N GLN A 271 -51.07 -80.13 -72.50
CA GLN A 271 -52.41 -80.63 -72.81
C GLN A 271 -52.92 -80.10 -74.16
N GLU A 272 -52.62 -78.83 -74.50
CA GLU A 272 -52.93 -78.23 -75.80
C GLU A 272 -52.16 -78.92 -76.94
N GLU A 273 -50.92 -79.38 -76.71
CA GLU A 273 -50.16 -80.21 -77.65
C GLU A 273 -50.78 -81.62 -77.83
N GLU A 274 -51.20 -82.29 -76.75
CA GLU A 274 -51.94 -83.58 -76.85
C GLU A 274 -53.28 -83.42 -77.59
N GLU A 275 -54.01 -82.33 -77.35
CA GLU A 275 -55.29 -82.06 -78.03
C GLU A 275 -55.10 -81.65 -79.50
N ALA A 276 -54.09 -80.85 -79.82
CA ALA A 276 -53.73 -80.53 -81.20
C ALA A 276 -53.31 -81.79 -81.98
N PHE A 277 -52.55 -82.70 -81.35
CA PHE A 277 -52.18 -83.98 -81.94
C PHE A 277 -53.39 -84.88 -82.21
N ARG A 278 -54.36 -84.94 -81.27
CA ARG A 278 -55.65 -85.63 -81.50
C ARG A 278 -56.44 -84.99 -82.64
N GLN A 279 -56.51 -83.67 -82.70
CA GLN A 279 -57.23 -82.96 -83.76
C GLN A 279 -56.60 -83.18 -85.15
N GLN A 280 -55.27 -83.23 -85.25
CA GLN A 280 -54.59 -83.57 -86.51
C GLN A 280 -54.86 -85.02 -86.94
N MET A 281 -54.86 -85.99 -86.02
CA MET A 281 -55.28 -87.36 -86.35
C MET A 281 -56.73 -87.43 -86.84
N LEU A 282 -57.67 -86.78 -86.14
CA LEU A 282 -59.09 -86.77 -86.51
C LEU A 282 -59.34 -86.06 -87.85
N ALA A 283 -58.64 -84.96 -88.13
CA ALA A 283 -58.70 -84.27 -89.41
C ALA A 283 -58.22 -85.17 -90.56
N LYS A 284 -57.13 -85.92 -90.36
CA LYS A 284 -56.59 -86.83 -91.38
C LYS A 284 -57.56 -87.97 -91.73
N PHE A 285 -58.18 -88.61 -90.74
CA PHE A 285 -59.24 -89.59 -90.98
C PHE A 285 -60.44 -88.98 -91.72
N ALA A 286 -60.81 -87.74 -91.40
CA ALA A 286 -61.91 -87.05 -92.07
C ALA A 286 -61.61 -86.64 -93.54
N GLU A 287 -60.33 -86.50 -93.93
CA GLU A 287 -59.96 -86.30 -95.32
C GLU A 287 -60.00 -87.62 -96.13
N ASP A 288 -59.52 -88.73 -95.56
CA ASP A 288 -59.57 -90.04 -96.20
C ASP A 288 -61.02 -90.52 -96.44
N ASP A 289 -61.91 -90.39 -95.44
CA ASP A 289 -63.36 -90.66 -95.57
C ASP A 289 -64.01 -89.87 -96.73
N ARG A 290 -63.59 -88.61 -96.89
CA ARG A 290 -64.12 -87.68 -97.90
C ARG A 290 -63.66 -88.02 -99.31
N ILE A 291 -62.45 -88.57 -99.44
CA ILE A 291 -61.88 -89.06 -100.70
C ILE A 291 -62.57 -90.37 -101.13
N GLU A 292 -62.92 -91.25 -100.19
CA GLU A 292 -63.60 -92.50 -100.51
C GLU A 292 -65.05 -92.26 -101.00
N GLN A 293 -65.81 -91.38 -100.32
CA GLN A 293 -67.18 -91.02 -100.71
C GLN A 293 -67.28 -90.42 -102.13
N MET A 294 -66.36 -89.56 -102.54
CA MET A 294 -66.35 -88.97 -103.89
C MET A 294 -66.12 -90.02 -104.99
N ASN A 295 -65.30 -91.05 -104.72
CA ASN A 295 -65.07 -92.14 -105.66
C ASN A 295 -66.30 -93.07 -105.78
N ALA A 296 -67.06 -93.26 -104.69
CA ALA A 296 -68.34 -93.97 -104.75
C ALA A 296 -69.40 -93.21 -105.57
N GLN A 297 -69.48 -91.87 -105.44
CA GLN A 297 -70.45 -91.06 -106.17
C GLN A 297 -70.22 -91.07 -107.69
N LYS A 298 -68.96 -91.01 -108.14
CA LYS A 298 -68.58 -91.11 -109.56
C LYS A 298 -68.90 -92.47 -110.21
N ARG A 299 -69.05 -93.56 -109.43
CA ARG A 299 -69.51 -94.86 -109.94
C ARG A 299 -71.03 -94.90 -110.16
N ARG A 300 -71.82 -94.20 -109.33
CA ARG A 300 -73.30 -94.15 -109.46
C ARG A 300 -73.78 -93.36 -110.67
N THR A 301 -73.15 -92.24 -111.03
CA THR A 301 -73.60 -91.39 -112.14
C THR A 301 -73.52 -92.09 -113.50
N LYS A 302 -72.38 -92.74 -113.81
CA LYS A 302 -72.21 -93.50 -115.06
C LYS A 302 -73.24 -94.63 -115.27
N GLN A 303 -73.77 -95.21 -114.19
CA GLN A 303 -74.84 -96.22 -114.30
C GLN A 303 -76.22 -95.61 -114.61
N LEU A 304 -76.48 -94.38 -114.16
CA LEU A 304 -77.72 -93.66 -114.47
C LEU A 304 -77.74 -93.11 -115.91
N GLU A 305 -76.59 -92.70 -116.43
CA GLU A 305 -76.42 -92.31 -117.84
C GLU A 305 -76.80 -93.46 -118.78
N HIS A 306 -76.33 -94.68 -118.50
CA HIS A 306 -76.69 -95.87 -119.28
C HIS A 306 -78.17 -96.28 -119.18
N LYS A 307 -78.83 -96.11 -118.03
CA LYS A 307 -80.27 -96.45 -117.91
C LYS A 307 -81.17 -95.49 -118.70
N ARG A 308 -80.93 -94.18 -118.60
CA ARG A 308 -81.81 -93.17 -119.25
C ARG A 308 -81.82 -93.25 -120.77
N ALA A 309 -80.73 -93.71 -121.39
CA ALA A 309 -80.66 -93.91 -122.84
C ALA A 309 -81.61 -95.03 -123.34
N VAL A 310 -81.98 -95.99 -122.49
CA VAL A 310 -82.80 -97.15 -122.88
C VAL A 310 -84.31 -96.87 -122.77
N GLU A 311 -84.74 -96.01 -121.85
CA GLU A 311 -86.17 -95.84 -121.53
C GLU A 311 -86.98 -95.04 -122.56
N LYS A 312 -86.41 -94.00 -123.19
CA LYS A 312 -87.20 -93.06 -124.01
C LYS A 312 -87.48 -93.53 -125.45
N LEU A 313 -86.66 -94.45 -126.01
CA LEU A 313 -86.98 -95.17 -127.25
C LEU A 313 -88.30 -95.98 -127.17
N ILE A 314 -88.84 -96.17 -125.95
CA ILE A 314 -90.09 -96.88 -125.68
C ILE A 314 -91.31 -95.91 -125.69
N GLU A 315 -91.12 -94.62 -125.42
CA GLU A 315 -92.23 -93.66 -125.35
C GLU A 315 -92.73 -93.20 -126.72
N ASP A 316 -91.84 -92.94 -127.68
CA ASP A 316 -92.22 -92.53 -129.05
C ASP A 316 -93.12 -93.60 -129.71
N ARG A 317 -92.82 -94.88 -129.44
CA ARG A 317 -93.59 -96.04 -129.93
C ARG A 317 -95.00 -96.15 -129.32
N ARG A 318 -95.27 -95.48 -128.19
CA ARG A 318 -96.57 -95.55 -127.48
C ARG A 318 -97.59 -94.51 -127.94
N ARG A 319 -97.17 -93.34 -128.44
CA ARG A 319 -98.12 -92.27 -128.82
C ARG A 319 -98.75 -92.46 -130.19
N GLN A 320 -98.03 -93.05 -131.15
CA GLN A 320 -98.61 -93.47 -132.44
C GLN A 320 -99.83 -94.38 -132.22
N PHE A 321 -99.71 -95.37 -131.31
CA PHE A 321 -100.77 -96.33 -130.99
C PHE A 321 -102.04 -95.71 -130.36
N ILE A 322 -101.96 -94.48 -129.83
CA ILE A 322 -103.12 -93.77 -129.26
C ILE A 322 -103.91 -93.01 -130.34
N ALA A 323 -103.28 -92.67 -131.47
CA ALA A 323 -103.95 -92.03 -132.60
C ALA A 323 -104.95 -92.98 -133.29
N ASP A 324 -104.68 -94.28 -133.27
CA ASP A 324 -105.53 -95.29 -133.94
C ASP A 324 -106.70 -95.75 -133.05
N LYS A 325 -106.45 -96.09 -131.77
CA LYS A 325 -107.36 -96.99 -131.04
C LYS A 325 -108.72 -96.40 -130.60
N VAL A 326 -108.84 -95.08 -130.46
CA VAL A 326 -110.13 -94.45 -130.08
C VAL A 326 -111.04 -94.23 -131.31
N ARG A 327 -110.53 -94.54 -132.52
CA ARG A 327 -111.31 -94.62 -133.76
C ARG A 327 -112.20 -95.88 -133.83
N GLU A 328 -111.98 -96.86 -132.95
CA GLU A 328 -112.59 -98.20 -133.04
C GLU A 328 -113.44 -98.63 -131.83
N MET A 329 -113.27 -98.01 -130.65
CA MET A 329 -113.88 -98.50 -129.40
C MET A 329 -115.36 -98.10 -129.22
N PHE A 330 -116.19 -98.54 -130.19
CA PHE A 330 -117.66 -98.53 -130.11
C PHE A 330 -118.26 -99.96 -130.26
N SER A 331 -117.46 -101.06 -130.23
CA SER A 331 -117.95 -102.46 -130.40
C SER A 331 -117.04 -103.65 -129.90
N PHE A 332 -117.60 -104.60 -129.11
CA PHE A 332 -117.28 -106.08 -128.90
C PHE A 332 -115.97 -106.61 -128.15
N ALA A 333 -115.88 -107.88 -127.63
CA ALA A 333 -114.79 -108.50 -126.74
C ALA A 333 -114.76 -110.10 -126.46
N VAL A 334 -113.87 -110.64 -125.54
CA VAL A 334 -113.74 -112.05 -124.85
C VAL A 334 -112.61 -113.07 -125.34
N GLY A 335 -111.96 -114.08 -124.65
CA GLY A 335 -111.68 -114.52 -123.22
C GLY A 335 -111.20 -116.03 -122.91
N LEU A 336 -110.40 -116.31 -121.81
CA LEU A 336 -110.16 -117.58 -120.94
C LEU A 336 -109.08 -118.78 -121.21
N SER A 337 -108.16 -119.21 -120.24
CA SER A 337 -107.30 -120.52 -119.97
C SER A 337 -105.74 -120.70 -120.35
N GLN A 338 -104.77 -121.69 -120.05
CA GLN A 338 -104.18 -122.72 -119.01
C GLN A 338 -102.79 -123.42 -119.55
N ASN A 339 -101.85 -124.36 -119.09
CA ASN A 339 -101.21 -125.23 -117.95
C ASN A 339 -99.88 -126.05 -118.48
N ILE A 340 -98.94 -126.99 -117.98
CA ILE A 340 -98.25 -127.76 -116.79
C ILE A 340 -97.04 -128.77 -117.35
N LEU A 341 -95.96 -129.57 -116.89
CA LEU A 341 -95.07 -130.21 -115.75
C LEU A 341 -93.58 -130.71 -116.27
N ILE A 342 -92.49 -131.53 -115.85
CA ILE A 342 -91.81 -132.56 -114.87
C ILE A 342 -90.16 -132.57 -114.94
N ARG A 343 -89.07 -133.43 -114.63
CA ARG A 343 -88.48 -134.79 -114.06
C ARG A 343 -86.83 -134.77 -113.99
N GLU A 344 -85.79 -135.67 -113.67
CA GLU A 344 -85.36 -136.93 -112.84
C GLU A 344 -83.80 -137.48 -112.95
N TYR A 345 -83.20 -138.39 -112.06
CA TYR A 345 -82.05 -139.47 -112.18
C TYR A 345 -80.45 -139.50 -111.72
N PHE A 346 -79.88 -140.67 -111.20
CA PHE A 346 -78.51 -141.46 -111.12
C PHE A 346 -77.02 -141.06 -110.54
N LEU A 347 -76.26 -142.05 -109.92
CA LEU A 347 -74.77 -142.50 -109.88
C LEU A 347 -73.49 -141.80 -109.18
N TYR A 348 -72.51 -142.61 -108.67
CA TYR A 348 -71.00 -142.46 -108.44
C TYR A 348 -70.40 -141.79 -107.13
N PRO A 349 -69.05 -141.71 -106.81
CA PRO A 349 -68.52 -142.13 -105.47
C PRO A 349 -67.53 -141.18 -104.69
N VAL A 350 -67.00 -141.69 -103.55
CA VAL A 350 -65.97 -141.16 -102.61
C VAL A 350 -66.41 -139.98 -101.71
N THR A 351 -66.76 -140.32 -100.46
CA THR A 351 -67.13 -139.39 -99.37
C THR A 351 -65.90 -138.65 -98.84
N LYS A 352 -65.85 -137.32 -98.64
CA LYS A 352 -66.85 -136.32 -98.20
C LYS A 352 -67.20 -136.43 -96.71
N GLU A 353 -66.80 -135.39 -95.95
CA GLU A 353 -67.36 -134.99 -94.65
C GLU A 353 -67.15 -135.97 -93.46
N LEU A 354 -67.38 -135.62 -92.18
CA LEU A 354 -67.85 -134.36 -91.57
C LEU A 354 -67.20 -134.16 -90.18
N GLN A 355 -67.02 -132.89 -89.75
CA GLN A 355 -66.83 -132.45 -88.35
C GLN A 355 -65.53 -132.93 -87.63
N ARG A 356 -64.79 -132.13 -86.84
CA ARG A 356 -65.06 -131.18 -85.73
C ARG A 356 -65.08 -131.90 -84.37
N ASN A 357 -64.58 -131.21 -83.33
CA ASN A 357 -64.90 -131.48 -81.91
C ASN A 357 -64.28 -132.82 -81.38
N ASP A 358 -64.32 -133.26 -80.11
CA ASP A 358 -65.09 -132.94 -78.88
C ASP A 358 -64.25 -133.37 -77.61
N ASP A 359 -64.64 -133.24 -76.33
CA ASP A 359 -65.96 -132.93 -75.76
C ASP A 359 -65.92 -132.23 -74.38
N ILE A 360 -66.90 -131.34 -74.16
CA ILE A 360 -67.45 -130.63 -72.96
C ILE A 360 -66.75 -130.71 -71.56
N LYS A 361 -67.50 -130.37 -70.51
CA LYS A 361 -67.49 -131.07 -69.21
C LYS A 361 -68.85 -131.78 -69.12
N LEU A 362 -69.02 -133.06 -69.41
CA LEU A 362 -68.12 -134.18 -69.78
C LEU A 362 -67.19 -133.89 -70.97
N LEU A 363 -65.86 -134.04 -70.95
CA LEU A 363 -64.95 -134.62 -69.93
C LEU A 363 -63.72 -133.68 -69.81
N GLY A 364 -63.25 -133.29 -68.64
CA GLY A 364 -62.70 -134.18 -67.60
C GLY A 364 -61.29 -133.67 -67.26
N GLU A 365 -60.89 -133.63 -65.99
CA GLU A 365 -59.85 -132.67 -65.56
C GLU A 365 -58.38 -133.07 -65.89
N GLU A 366 -58.17 -134.17 -66.62
CA GLU A 366 -56.85 -134.73 -66.95
C GLU A 366 -56.28 -134.29 -68.31
N PHE A 367 -57.10 -133.73 -69.23
CA PHE A 367 -56.60 -133.14 -70.49
C PHE A 367 -55.65 -131.95 -70.24
N ARG A 368 -55.54 -131.48 -69.00
CA ARG A 368 -54.66 -130.40 -68.52
C ARG A 368 -53.18 -130.76 -68.38
N LEU A 369 -52.77 -132.04 -68.41
CA LEU A 369 -51.38 -132.43 -68.08
C LEU A 369 -50.64 -133.28 -69.14
N ALA A 370 -51.31 -133.75 -70.20
CA ALA A 370 -50.68 -134.66 -71.18
C ALA A 370 -50.03 -133.96 -72.40
N PHE A 371 -50.42 -132.74 -72.76
CA PHE A 371 -49.94 -132.06 -73.98
C PHE A 371 -48.50 -131.50 -73.86
N GLN A 372 -47.80 -131.81 -72.77
CA GLN A 372 -46.48 -131.25 -72.41
C GLN A 372 -45.29 -132.01 -73.03
N LYS A 373 -45.52 -132.98 -73.94
CA LYS A 373 -44.50 -133.97 -74.34
C LYS A 373 -44.46 -134.43 -75.81
N ARG A 374 -44.95 -133.62 -76.76
CA ARG A 374 -44.85 -134.00 -78.20
C ARG A 374 -44.75 -132.86 -79.24
N ARG A 375 -44.06 -131.76 -78.91
CA ARG A 375 -43.55 -130.81 -79.92
C ARG A 375 -42.14 -130.30 -79.60
N GLU A 376 -41.29 -131.20 -79.12
CA GLU A 376 -39.83 -131.04 -79.18
C GLU A 376 -39.36 -131.15 -80.65
N ASN A 377 -38.16 -130.63 -80.94
CA ASN A 377 -37.49 -130.59 -82.26
C ASN A 377 -38.05 -129.62 -83.33
N ALA A 378 -37.87 -128.33 -83.07
CA ALA A 378 -37.43 -127.31 -84.06
C ALA A 378 -36.61 -126.26 -83.27
N PHE A 379 -35.29 -126.10 -83.42
CA PHE A 379 -34.55 -125.53 -84.56
C PHE A 379 -35.12 -124.18 -85.06
N SER A 380 -34.36 -123.10 -85.17
CA SER A 380 -33.05 -122.73 -84.58
C SER A 380 -32.78 -121.24 -84.86
N GLU A 381 -31.89 -120.63 -84.08
CA GLU A 381 -31.05 -119.46 -84.41
C GLU A 381 -31.67 -118.07 -84.72
N GLU A 382 -30.92 -117.06 -84.25
CA GLU A 382 -30.70 -115.69 -84.77
C GLU A 382 -31.88 -114.80 -85.25
N GLY A 383 -31.96 -113.58 -84.65
CA GLY A 383 -32.93 -112.53 -85.00
C GLY A 383 -33.12 -111.52 -83.87
#